data_AF-A0A554A0Y2-F1
#
_entry.id   AF-A0A554A0Y2-F1
#
_cell.length_a   1.000
_cell.length_b   1.000
_cell.length_c   1.000
_cell.angle_alpha   90.00
_cell.angle_beta   90.00
_cell.angle_gamma   90.00
#
_symmetry.space_group_name_H-M   'P 1'
#
loop_
_entity.id
_entity.type
_entity.pdbx_description
1 polymer ?
#
loop_
_entity_poly.entity_id
_entity_poly.type
_entity_poly.pdbx_seq_one_letter_code
_entity_poly.pdbx_strand_id
1 'polypeptide(L)'
;MEKGWLSRKLQAAFFATSMLSIYLSADYTIAIREQYLYELGTHFLSWLMIYFVYSGVVILIYGSLVSIFIEWVDRTFIQMAGWIYVLIHGLFGLPFGLISSFNGAVIGGAAALTYGLIDYFIRKKRPRFFTLPSIPLIVAVAIAFILTGLSPEQPPFTRQDAIVEAHAARDVEYDHFPKEEGTWTSVINGYDVQQEVTVNEIDNEVYIVTFRETWEKGLDQGEWNWSYEVSRGAVASKGGREQTPGYYQ
;
A
#
# COMPACT_ATOMS: atom_id res chain seq x y z
N MET A 1 1.27 -4.14 -41.90
CA MET A 1 0.96 -4.49 -40.48
C MET A 1 -0.35 -5.26 -40.43
N GLU A 2 -0.44 -6.33 -39.63
CA GLU A 2 -1.68 -7.09 -39.50
C GLU A 2 -2.75 -6.27 -38.74
N LYS A 3 -4.02 -6.40 -39.15
CA LYS A 3 -5.15 -5.79 -38.44
C LYS A 3 -5.22 -6.35 -37.01
N GLY A 4 -5.27 -5.48 -36.00
CA GLY A 4 -5.31 -5.88 -34.60
C GLY A 4 -3.95 -6.13 -33.93
N TRP A 5 -2.84 -5.82 -34.60
CA TRP A 5 -1.48 -5.98 -34.05
C TRP A 5 -1.30 -5.26 -32.69
N LEU A 6 -1.70 -3.99 -32.59
CA LEU A 6 -1.57 -3.21 -31.34
C LEU A 6 -2.42 -3.80 -30.21
N SER A 7 -3.65 -4.19 -30.54
CA SER A 7 -4.59 -4.81 -29.60
C SER A 7 -4.05 -6.13 -29.02
N ARG A 8 -3.32 -6.91 -29.82
CA ARG A 8 -2.67 -8.15 -29.36
C ARG A 8 -1.56 -7.86 -28.34
N LYS A 9 -0.67 -6.91 -28.64
CA LYS A 9 0.44 -6.55 -27.74
C LYS A 9 -0.07 -6.00 -26.41
N LEU A 10 -1.11 -5.16 -26.45
CA LEU A 10 -1.77 -4.64 -25.25
C LEU A 10 -2.36 -5.74 -24.37
N GLN A 11 -3.05 -6.73 -24.97
CA GLN A 11 -3.59 -7.87 -24.21
C GLN A 11 -2.49 -8.74 -23.60
N ALA A 12 -1.42 -9.02 -24.35
CA ALA A 12 -0.30 -9.80 -23.84
C ALA A 12 0.45 -9.08 -22.71
N ALA A 13 0.67 -7.78 -22.87
CA ALA A 13 1.28 -6.93 -21.84
C ALA A 13 0.41 -6.91 -20.58
N PHE A 14 -0.88 -6.63 -20.72
CA PHE A 14 -1.82 -6.62 -19.60
C PHE A 14 -1.81 -7.96 -18.87
N PHE A 15 -1.95 -9.07 -19.59
CA PHE A 15 -1.99 -10.40 -18.99
C PHE A 15 -0.70 -10.72 -18.23
N ALA A 16 0.46 -10.53 -18.85
CA ALA A 16 1.75 -10.80 -18.23
C ALA A 16 2.00 -9.92 -17.00
N THR A 17 1.64 -8.63 -17.10
CA THR A 17 1.72 -7.68 -15.99
C THR A 17 0.84 -8.11 -14.82
N SER A 18 -0.42 -8.44 -15.08
CA SER A 18 -1.34 -8.89 -14.02
C SER A 18 -0.84 -10.16 -13.35
N MET A 19 -0.40 -11.15 -14.11
CA MET A 19 0.13 -12.40 -13.55
C MET A 19 1.38 -12.17 -12.70
N LEU A 20 2.33 -11.37 -13.18
CA LEU A 20 3.52 -11.01 -12.41
C LEU A 20 3.14 -10.26 -11.12
N SER A 21 2.22 -9.31 -11.22
CA SER A 21 1.80 -8.49 -10.08
C SER A 21 1.05 -9.31 -9.03
N ILE A 22 0.22 -10.27 -9.46
CA ILE A 22 -0.44 -11.23 -8.57
C ILE A 22 0.61 -12.05 -7.82
N TYR A 23 1.61 -12.59 -8.53
CA TYR A 23 2.67 -13.38 -7.92
C TYR A 23 3.46 -12.56 -6.89
N LEU A 24 3.95 -11.39 -7.27
CA LEU A 24 4.75 -10.54 -6.37
C LEU A 24 3.94 -10.05 -5.17
N SER A 25 2.67 -9.68 -5.38
CA SER A 25 1.80 -9.26 -4.28
C SER A 25 1.49 -10.40 -3.31
N ALA A 26 1.24 -11.61 -3.82
CA ALA A 26 1.01 -12.78 -2.99
C ALA A 26 2.26 -13.14 -2.17
N ASP A 27 3.43 -13.17 -2.81
CA ASP A 27 4.71 -13.43 -2.15
C ASP A 27 4.99 -12.41 -1.03
N TYR A 28 4.83 -11.12 -1.33
CA TYR A 28 5.00 -10.05 -0.35
C TYR A 28 4.01 -10.19 0.81
N THR A 29 2.73 -10.40 0.53
CA THR A 29 1.69 -10.53 1.56
C THR A 29 1.96 -11.71 2.50
N ILE A 30 2.46 -12.83 1.96
CA ILE A 30 2.87 -13.97 2.78
C ILE A 30 4.06 -13.62 3.65
N ALA A 31 5.06 -12.91 3.10
CA ALA A 31 6.27 -12.52 3.83
C ALA A 31 5.98 -11.57 5.01
N ILE A 32 4.97 -10.69 4.90
CA ILE A 32 4.63 -9.72 5.96
C ILE A 32 3.52 -10.18 6.91
N ARG A 33 2.96 -11.38 6.70
CA ARG A 33 1.80 -11.89 7.47
C ARG A 33 2.02 -11.90 8.98
N GLU A 34 3.25 -12.12 9.43
CA GLU A 34 3.58 -12.13 10.86
C GLU A 34 3.61 -10.72 11.47
N GLN A 35 3.83 -9.69 10.65
CA GLN A 35 3.90 -8.29 11.08
C GLN A 35 2.55 -7.58 11.00
N TYR A 36 1.75 -7.93 9.99
CA TYR A 36 0.42 -7.37 9.74
C TYR A 36 -0.59 -8.50 9.70
N LEU A 37 -1.17 -8.82 10.85
CA LEU A 37 -2.10 -9.94 11.00
C LEU A 37 -3.46 -9.64 10.37
N TYR A 38 -3.88 -8.39 10.37
CA TYR A 38 -5.20 -7.95 9.88
C TYR A 38 -5.13 -7.43 8.44
N GLU A 39 -6.29 -7.40 7.77
CA GLU A 39 -6.48 -6.79 6.44
C GLU A 39 -5.57 -7.35 5.32
N LEU A 40 -5.22 -8.64 5.35
CA LEU A 40 -4.32 -9.26 4.36
C LEU A 40 -4.81 -9.07 2.92
N GLY A 41 -6.13 -9.11 2.69
CA GLY A 41 -6.71 -8.85 1.37
C GLY A 41 -6.49 -7.42 0.88
N THR A 42 -6.58 -6.43 1.77
CA THR A 42 -6.32 -5.02 1.47
C THR A 42 -4.84 -4.80 1.14
N HIS A 43 -3.94 -5.40 1.93
CA HIS A 43 -2.50 -5.36 1.66
C HIS A 43 -2.16 -5.98 0.29
N PHE A 44 -2.73 -7.16 0.00
CA PHE A 44 -2.55 -7.80 -1.31
C PHE A 44 -3.05 -6.92 -2.46
N LEU A 45 -4.24 -6.31 -2.36
CA LEU A 45 -4.76 -5.45 -3.42
C LEU A 45 -3.92 -4.18 -3.60
N SER A 46 -3.42 -3.62 -2.51
CA SER A 46 -2.55 -2.44 -2.53
C SER A 46 -1.24 -2.72 -3.26
N TRP A 47 -0.55 -3.81 -2.89
CA TRP A 47 0.70 -4.22 -3.55
C TRP A 47 0.49 -4.71 -4.97
N LEU A 48 -0.64 -5.35 -5.26
CA LEU A 48 -1.03 -5.71 -6.62
C LEU A 48 -1.09 -4.46 -7.51
N MET A 49 -1.72 -3.38 -7.03
CA MET A 49 -1.81 -2.13 -7.79
C MET A 49 -0.44 -1.50 -8.00
N ILE A 50 0.41 -1.47 -6.96
CA ILE A 50 1.78 -0.95 -7.05
C ILE A 50 2.56 -1.74 -8.11
N TYR A 51 2.65 -3.07 -7.97
CA TYR A 51 3.39 -3.89 -8.94
C TYR A 51 2.82 -3.79 -10.35
N PHE A 52 1.50 -3.67 -10.50
CA PHE A 52 0.86 -3.53 -11.80
C PHE A 52 1.27 -2.25 -12.51
N VAL A 53 1.31 -1.12 -11.81
CA VAL A 53 1.73 0.17 -12.39
C VAL A 53 3.21 0.13 -12.77
N TYR A 54 4.09 -0.29 -11.85
CA TYR A 54 5.53 -0.28 -12.09
C TYR A 54 5.97 -1.29 -13.16
N SER A 55 5.54 -2.54 -13.04
CA SER A 55 5.91 -3.57 -14.01
C SER A 55 5.16 -3.42 -15.33
N GLY A 56 3.95 -2.86 -15.31
CA GLY A 56 3.11 -2.69 -16.49
C GLY A 56 3.72 -1.77 -17.54
N VAL A 57 4.30 -0.64 -17.12
CA VAL A 57 5.00 0.27 -18.04
C VAL A 57 6.19 -0.44 -18.69
N VAL A 58 6.99 -1.14 -17.89
CA VAL A 58 8.17 -1.87 -18.37
C VAL A 58 7.77 -2.97 -19.35
N ILE A 59 6.84 -3.85 -18.98
CA ILE A 59 6.40 -4.97 -19.83
C ILE A 59 5.72 -4.46 -21.09
N LEU A 60 4.88 -3.42 -21.00
CA LEU A 60 4.21 -2.86 -22.15
C LEU A 60 5.22 -2.32 -23.17
N ILE A 61 6.18 -1.51 -22.75
CA ILE A 61 7.15 -0.88 -23.66
C ILE A 61 8.18 -1.92 -24.10
N TYR A 62 8.93 -2.48 -23.16
CA TYR A 62 10.03 -3.40 -23.45
C TYR A 62 9.54 -4.71 -24.07
N GLY A 63 8.52 -5.33 -23.49
CA GLY A 63 7.95 -6.58 -24.02
C GLY A 63 7.41 -6.41 -25.44
N SER A 64 6.76 -5.27 -25.74
CA SER A 64 6.33 -4.97 -27.10
C SER A 64 7.51 -4.78 -28.07
N LEU A 65 8.55 -4.06 -27.66
CA LEU A 65 9.75 -3.83 -28.51
C LEU A 65 10.48 -5.14 -28.83
N VAL A 66 10.74 -5.97 -27.81
CA VAL A 66 11.35 -7.30 -27.98
C VAL A 66 10.50 -8.15 -28.92
N SER A 67 9.19 -8.13 -28.74
CA SER A 67 8.26 -8.90 -29.56
C SER A 67 8.23 -8.43 -31.02
N ILE A 68 8.30 -7.12 -31.27
CA ILE A 68 8.46 -6.55 -32.63
C ILE A 68 9.76 -7.02 -33.26
N PHE A 69 10.86 -6.95 -32.51
CA PHE A 69 12.17 -7.37 -32.98
C PHE A 69 12.17 -8.86 -33.36
N ILE A 70 11.63 -9.73 -32.51
CA ILE A 70 11.55 -11.16 -32.79
C ILE A 70 10.64 -11.44 -33.99
N GLU A 71 9.49 -10.76 -34.12
CA GLU A 71 8.61 -10.89 -35.28
C GLU A 71 9.28 -10.43 -36.59
N TRP A 72 10.12 -9.41 -36.53
CA TRP A 72 10.91 -8.95 -37.66
C TRP A 72 11.93 -10.02 -38.06
N VAL A 73 12.68 -10.58 -37.11
CA VAL A 73 13.64 -11.67 -37.39
C VAL A 73 12.94 -12.92 -37.94
N ASP A 74 11.79 -13.29 -37.37
CA ASP A 74 10.96 -14.42 -37.77
C ASP A 74 10.57 -14.35 -39.25
N ARG A 75 10.09 -13.16 -39.67
CA ARG A 75 9.61 -12.92 -41.04
C ARG A 75 10.72 -12.76 -42.05
N THR A 76 11.87 -12.22 -41.64
CA THR A 76 12.96 -11.89 -42.57
C THR A 76 13.95 -13.03 -42.76
N PHE A 77 14.21 -13.85 -41.73
CA PHE A 77 15.36 -14.76 -41.77
C PHE A 77 15.03 -16.25 -41.58
N ILE A 78 14.24 -16.64 -40.57
CA ILE A 78 14.34 -18.02 -40.02
C ILE A 78 13.01 -18.80 -39.95
N GLN A 79 11.84 -18.17 -40.20
CA GLN A 79 10.51 -18.81 -40.05
C GLN A 79 10.43 -19.69 -38.79
N MET A 80 10.60 -19.07 -37.63
CA MET A 80 10.78 -19.73 -36.35
C MET A 80 9.55 -20.53 -35.94
N ALA A 81 9.79 -21.72 -35.37
CA ALA A 81 8.74 -22.48 -34.71
C ALA A 81 8.17 -21.69 -33.52
N GLY A 82 6.87 -21.83 -33.27
CA GLY A 82 6.18 -21.05 -32.23
C GLY A 82 6.75 -21.21 -30.81
N TRP A 83 7.34 -22.36 -30.48
CA TRP A 83 7.99 -22.56 -29.18
C TRP A 83 9.33 -21.81 -29.07
N ILE A 84 10.09 -21.70 -30.17
CA ILE A 84 11.33 -20.91 -30.24
C ILE A 84 11.01 -19.43 -30.01
N TYR A 85 9.95 -18.93 -30.64
CA TYR A 85 9.45 -17.57 -30.44
C TYR A 85 9.23 -17.24 -28.96
N VAL A 86 8.59 -18.14 -28.21
CA VAL A 86 8.33 -17.97 -26.78
C VAL A 86 9.62 -18.03 -25.96
N LEU A 87 10.49 -19.02 -26.22
CA LEU A 87 11.75 -19.16 -25.48
C LEU A 87 12.67 -17.95 -25.65
N ILE A 88 12.74 -17.37 -26.85
CA ILE A 88 13.54 -16.16 -27.08
C ILE A 88 13.04 -15.00 -26.22
N HIS A 89 11.73 -14.82 -26.04
CA HIS A 89 11.21 -13.82 -25.09
C HIS A 89 11.72 -14.07 -23.68
N GLY A 90 11.68 -15.33 -23.21
CA GLY A 90 12.23 -15.71 -21.91
C GLY A 90 13.70 -15.29 -21.74
N LEU A 91 14.52 -15.54 -22.77
CA LEU A 91 15.93 -15.13 -22.77
C LEU A 91 16.10 -13.61 -22.68
N PHE A 92 15.27 -12.82 -23.38
CA PHE A 92 15.28 -11.36 -23.25
C PHE A 92 14.79 -10.85 -21.89
N GLY A 93 14.06 -11.67 -21.13
CA GLY A 93 13.62 -11.34 -19.77
C GLY A 93 14.70 -11.55 -18.70
N LEU A 94 15.66 -12.45 -18.92
CA LEU A 94 16.69 -12.79 -17.92
C LEU A 94 17.57 -11.59 -17.51
N PRO A 95 18.09 -10.75 -18.43
CA PRO A 95 19.01 -9.67 -18.06
C PRO A 95 18.42 -8.65 -17.09
N PHE A 96 17.12 -8.36 -17.19
CA PHE A 96 16.45 -7.40 -16.31
C PHE A 96 16.46 -7.84 -14.84
N GLY A 97 16.35 -9.14 -14.60
CA GLY A 97 16.38 -9.69 -13.26
C GLY A 97 17.78 -9.99 -12.75
N LEU A 98 18.73 -10.27 -13.63
CA LEU A 98 20.14 -10.51 -13.26
C LEU A 98 20.81 -9.29 -12.62
N ILE A 99 20.31 -8.07 -12.89
CA ILE A 99 20.81 -6.84 -12.25
C ILE A 99 20.55 -6.87 -10.74
N SER A 100 19.47 -7.53 -10.28
CA SER A 100 19.16 -7.62 -8.86
C SER A 100 19.65 -8.93 -8.22
N SER A 101 19.27 -10.08 -8.79
CA SER A 101 19.54 -11.39 -8.20
C SER A 101 19.21 -12.54 -9.17
N PHE A 102 19.70 -13.74 -8.86
CA PHE A 102 19.30 -14.94 -9.62
C PHE A 102 17.77 -15.15 -9.60
N ASN A 103 17.13 -14.95 -8.45
CA ASN A 103 15.67 -15.04 -8.33
C ASN A 103 14.97 -13.97 -9.20
N GLY A 104 15.51 -12.75 -9.22
CA GLY A 104 15.04 -11.70 -10.11
C GLY A 104 15.09 -12.14 -11.57
N ALA A 105 16.18 -12.79 -12.00
CA ALA A 105 16.35 -13.29 -13.36
C ALA A 105 15.29 -14.34 -13.72
N VAL A 106 15.00 -15.26 -12.80
CA VAL A 106 13.94 -16.27 -12.97
C VAL A 106 12.57 -15.60 -13.12
N ILE A 107 12.26 -14.60 -12.28
CA ILE A 107 10.99 -13.86 -12.33
C ILE A 107 10.87 -13.06 -13.64
N GLY A 108 11.92 -12.34 -14.04
CA GLY A 108 11.94 -11.58 -15.29
C GLY A 108 11.80 -12.48 -16.53
N GLY A 109 12.50 -13.62 -16.54
CA GLY A 109 12.36 -14.64 -17.57
C GLY A 109 10.94 -15.22 -17.62
N ALA A 110 10.34 -15.54 -16.48
CA ALA A 110 8.98 -16.08 -16.39
C ALA A 110 7.93 -15.07 -16.89
N ALA A 111 8.07 -13.78 -16.55
CA ALA A 111 7.19 -12.73 -17.05
C ALA A 111 7.29 -12.58 -18.57
N ALA A 112 8.51 -12.60 -19.12
CA ALA A 112 8.74 -12.51 -20.56
C ALA A 112 8.23 -13.76 -21.32
N LEU A 113 8.40 -14.95 -20.75
CA LEU A 113 7.80 -16.18 -21.28
C LEU A 113 6.28 -16.09 -21.33
N THR A 114 5.66 -15.59 -20.26
CA THR A 114 4.21 -15.40 -20.19
C THR A 114 3.72 -14.42 -21.25
N TYR A 115 4.42 -13.29 -21.41
CA TYR A 115 4.12 -12.34 -22.50
C TYR A 115 4.20 -13.01 -23.87
N GLY A 116 5.32 -13.68 -24.18
CA GLY A 116 5.54 -14.32 -25.48
C GLY A 116 4.51 -15.42 -25.77
N LEU A 117 4.16 -16.21 -24.75
CA LEU A 117 3.14 -17.26 -24.83
C LEU A 117 1.76 -16.68 -25.18
N ILE A 118 1.34 -15.63 -24.46
CA ILE A 118 0.03 -15.01 -24.67
C ILE A 118 -0.03 -14.28 -26.01
N ASP A 119 1.01 -13.55 -26.39
CA ASP A 119 1.09 -12.90 -27.70
C ASP A 119 1.01 -13.93 -28.84
N TYR A 120 1.76 -15.03 -28.75
CA TYR A 120 1.69 -16.13 -29.72
C TYR A 120 0.30 -16.78 -29.75
N PHE A 121 -0.30 -17.02 -28.59
CA PHE A 121 -1.63 -17.61 -28.49
C PHE A 121 -2.70 -16.72 -29.14
N ILE A 122 -2.70 -15.41 -28.87
CA ILE A 122 -3.64 -14.46 -29.48
C ILE A 122 -3.43 -14.39 -30.99
N ARG A 123 -2.18 -14.41 -31.47
CA ARG A 123 -1.86 -14.47 -32.90
C ARG A 123 -2.53 -15.68 -33.57
N LYS A 124 -2.51 -16.85 -32.93
CA LYS A 124 -3.05 -18.11 -33.46
C LYS A 124 -4.57 -18.25 -33.32
N LYS A 125 -5.15 -17.83 -32.20
CA LYS A 125 -6.55 -18.10 -31.84
C LYS A 125 -7.49 -16.90 -32.00
N ARG A 126 -6.95 -15.68 -32.03
CA ARG A 126 -7.71 -14.42 -32.13
C ARG A 126 -8.91 -14.36 -31.18
N PRO A 127 -8.72 -14.59 -29.86
CA PRO A 127 -9.80 -14.44 -28.88
C PRO A 127 -10.36 -13.00 -28.89
N ARG A 128 -11.55 -12.82 -28.33
CA ARG A 128 -12.10 -11.48 -28.10
C ARG A 128 -11.22 -10.73 -27.10
N PHE A 129 -11.12 -9.42 -27.30
CA PHE A 129 -10.22 -8.54 -26.55
C PHE A 129 -10.29 -8.70 -25.02
N PHE A 130 -11.48 -8.96 -24.49
CA PHE A 130 -11.73 -9.05 -23.05
C PHE A 130 -11.60 -10.45 -22.45
N THR A 131 -11.48 -11.51 -23.28
CA THR A 131 -11.52 -12.89 -22.76
C THR A 131 -10.25 -13.29 -22.01
N LEU A 132 -9.07 -12.89 -22.48
CA LEU A 132 -7.82 -13.21 -21.80
C LEU A 132 -7.54 -12.28 -20.61
N PRO A 133 -7.70 -10.95 -20.73
CA PRO A 133 -7.51 -10.03 -19.61
C PRO A 133 -8.39 -10.30 -18.38
N SER A 134 -9.57 -10.91 -18.54
CA SER A 134 -10.45 -11.21 -17.41
C SER A 134 -9.93 -12.32 -16.50
N ILE A 135 -9.15 -13.27 -17.02
CA ILE A 135 -8.63 -14.41 -16.25
C ILE A 135 -7.80 -13.96 -15.03
N PRO A 136 -6.71 -13.17 -15.19
CA PRO A 136 -5.93 -12.75 -14.04
C PRO A 136 -6.72 -11.84 -13.10
N LEU A 137 -7.69 -11.06 -13.59
CA LEU A 137 -8.55 -10.24 -12.73
C LEU A 137 -9.42 -11.11 -11.81
N ILE A 138 -10.02 -12.18 -12.33
CA ILE A 138 -10.80 -13.15 -11.55
C ILE A 138 -9.90 -13.83 -10.51
N VAL A 139 -8.69 -14.22 -10.90
CA VAL A 139 -7.71 -14.82 -9.98
C VAL A 139 -7.32 -13.85 -8.86
N ALA A 140 -7.02 -12.59 -9.19
CA ALA A 140 -6.69 -11.56 -8.20
C ALA A 140 -7.83 -11.34 -7.20
N VAL A 141 -9.06 -11.24 -7.68
CA VAL A 141 -10.25 -11.09 -6.83
C VAL A 141 -10.44 -12.31 -5.94
N ALA A 142 -10.29 -13.53 -6.47
CA ALA A 142 -10.41 -14.76 -5.69
C ALA A 142 -9.35 -14.83 -4.58
N ILE A 143 -8.09 -14.49 -4.87
CA ILE A 143 -7.02 -14.45 -3.87
C ILE A 143 -7.32 -13.40 -2.80
N ALA A 144 -7.74 -12.19 -3.19
CA ALA A 144 -8.09 -11.13 -2.25
C ALA A 144 -9.22 -11.59 -1.30
N PHE A 145 -10.28 -12.22 -1.82
CA PHE A 145 -11.36 -12.76 -0.99
C PHE A 145 -10.87 -13.84 -0.03
N ILE A 146 -10.01 -14.76 -0.48
CA ILE A 146 -9.43 -15.79 0.39
C ILE A 146 -8.61 -15.15 1.51
N LEU A 147 -7.75 -14.17 1.18
CA LEU A 147 -6.92 -13.48 2.17
C LEU A 147 -7.75 -12.67 3.18
N THR A 148 -8.80 -11.99 2.73
CA THR A 148 -9.75 -11.32 3.62
C THR A 148 -10.44 -12.32 4.55
N GLY A 149 -10.91 -13.46 4.04
CA GLY A 149 -11.55 -14.49 4.86
C GLY A 149 -10.62 -15.22 5.84
N LEU A 150 -9.31 -15.22 5.57
CA LEU A 150 -8.28 -15.75 6.48
C LEU A 150 -7.75 -14.70 7.46
N SER A 151 -8.11 -13.43 7.29
CA SER A 151 -7.67 -12.35 8.18
C SER A 151 -8.47 -12.42 9.48
N PRO A 152 -7.84 -12.42 10.66
CA PRO A 152 -8.53 -12.17 11.91
C PRO A 152 -9.24 -10.82 11.88
N GLU A 153 -10.31 -10.70 12.67
CA GLU A 153 -10.94 -9.41 12.93
C GLU A 153 -9.90 -8.46 13.54
N GLN A 154 -9.89 -7.22 13.03
CA GLN A 154 -9.03 -6.18 13.56
C GLN A 154 -9.46 -5.90 15.01
N PRO A 155 -8.51 -5.79 15.97
CA PRO A 155 -8.87 -5.48 17.34
C PRO A 155 -9.51 -4.09 17.42
N PRO A 156 -10.48 -3.88 18.31
CA PRO A 156 -11.20 -2.61 18.38
C PRO A 156 -10.27 -1.45 18.74
N PHE A 157 -10.57 -0.25 18.23
CA PHE A 157 -9.80 0.95 18.51
C PHE A 157 -10.16 1.46 19.90
N THR A 158 -9.21 1.44 20.82
CA THR A 158 -9.48 1.74 22.22
C THR A 158 -9.30 3.21 22.55
N ARG A 159 -9.85 3.63 23.69
CA ARG A 159 -9.60 4.95 24.27
C ARG A 159 -8.11 5.23 24.44
N GLN A 160 -7.33 4.22 24.82
CA GLN A 160 -5.90 4.37 25.02
C GLN A 160 -5.17 4.59 23.68
N ASP A 161 -5.58 3.90 22.62
CA ASP A 161 -5.04 4.11 21.28
C ASP A 161 -5.32 5.54 20.81
N ALA A 162 -6.52 6.06 21.09
CA ALA A 162 -6.88 7.44 20.79
C ALA A 162 -5.99 8.46 21.52
N ILE A 163 -5.67 8.24 22.80
CA ILE A 163 -4.74 9.10 23.55
C ILE A 163 -3.34 9.08 22.91
N VAL A 164 -2.84 7.90 22.55
CA VAL A 164 -1.52 7.74 21.92
C VAL A 164 -1.47 8.45 20.57
N GLU A 165 -2.49 8.30 19.73
CA GLU A 165 -2.57 9.00 18.44
C GLU A 165 -2.71 10.52 18.63
N ALA A 166 -3.51 10.99 19.60
CA ALA A 166 -3.64 12.41 19.91
C ALA A 166 -2.31 13.03 20.37
N HIS A 167 -1.53 12.31 21.20
CA HIS A 167 -0.19 12.72 21.62
C HIS A 167 0.78 12.81 20.45
N ALA A 168 0.76 11.82 19.54
CA ALA A 168 1.63 11.82 18.36
C ALA A 168 1.34 12.95 17.37
N ALA A 169 0.11 13.48 17.36
CA ALA A 169 -0.31 14.60 16.53
C ALA A 169 0.02 15.98 17.12
N ARG A 170 0.51 16.06 18.36
CA ARG A 170 0.88 17.32 19.02
C ARG A 170 2.31 17.72 18.68
N ASP A 171 2.54 19.03 18.72
CA ASP A 171 3.90 19.58 18.68
C ASP A 171 4.69 19.16 19.93
N VAL A 172 6.02 19.00 19.76
CA VAL A 172 6.97 18.56 20.81
C VAL A 172 6.90 19.42 22.08
N GLU A 173 6.46 20.67 21.95
CA GLU A 173 6.27 21.63 23.04
C GLU A 173 5.28 21.14 24.12
N TYR A 174 4.44 20.15 23.81
CA TYR A 174 3.42 19.65 24.74
C TYR A 174 3.53 18.16 25.12
N ASP A 175 4.70 17.53 24.91
CA ASP A 175 4.97 16.12 25.29
C ASP A 175 5.02 15.91 26.83
N HIS A 176 4.89 16.98 27.63
CA HIS A 176 4.85 16.92 29.08
C HIS A 176 3.48 16.50 29.65
N PHE A 177 2.45 16.42 28.82
CA PHE A 177 1.14 15.92 29.25
C PHE A 177 1.19 14.42 29.58
N PRO A 178 0.44 13.95 30.59
CA PRO A 178 0.30 12.53 30.91
C PRO A 178 -0.24 11.70 29.72
N LYS A 179 0.24 10.45 29.58
CA LYS A 179 -0.09 9.53 28.47
C LYS A 179 -1.27 8.61 28.74
N GLU A 180 -1.95 8.82 29.86
CA GLU A 180 -3.12 8.06 30.29
C GLU A 180 -4.28 9.03 30.50
N GLU A 181 -5.49 8.50 30.71
CA GLU A 181 -6.68 9.30 31.05
C GLU A 181 -6.71 9.61 32.56
N GLY A 182 -7.08 10.84 32.93
CA GLY A 182 -7.16 11.25 34.33
C GLY A 182 -6.78 12.70 34.61
N THR A 183 -6.45 12.97 35.87
CA THR A 183 -6.04 14.30 36.36
C THR A 183 -4.80 14.17 37.23
N TRP A 184 -3.82 15.01 36.97
CA TRP A 184 -2.54 15.05 37.67
C TRP A 184 -2.28 16.45 38.17
N THR A 185 -1.72 16.55 39.38
CA THR A 185 -1.34 17.82 39.99
C THR A 185 0.16 17.81 40.23
N SER A 186 0.83 18.89 39.88
CA SER A 186 2.27 19.05 40.06
C SER A 186 2.61 20.49 40.41
N VAL A 187 3.82 20.71 40.91
CA VAL A 187 4.33 22.06 41.17
C VAL A 187 5.49 22.33 40.23
N ILE A 188 5.36 23.33 39.37
CA ILE A 188 6.36 23.70 38.35
C ILE A 188 6.74 25.17 38.55
N ASN A 189 8.01 25.47 38.83
CA ASN A 189 8.48 26.85 39.07
C ASN A 189 7.65 27.64 40.10
N GLY A 190 7.07 26.93 41.08
CA GLY A 190 6.20 27.48 42.12
C GLY A 190 4.77 27.81 41.68
N TYR A 191 4.33 27.32 40.52
CA TYR A 191 2.93 27.27 40.11
C TYR A 191 2.32 25.93 40.51
N ASP A 192 1.10 25.95 41.03
CA ASP A 192 0.27 24.76 41.16
C ASP A 192 -0.35 24.48 39.80
N VAL A 193 0.10 23.39 39.15
CA VAL A 193 -0.30 23.00 37.80
C VAL A 193 -1.15 21.73 37.87
N GLN A 194 -2.36 21.80 37.35
CA GLN A 194 -3.26 20.66 37.18
C GLN A 194 -3.41 20.35 35.70
N GLN A 195 -3.06 19.14 35.32
CA GLN A 195 -3.18 18.62 33.96
C GLN A 195 -4.27 17.55 33.93
N GLU A 196 -5.10 17.58 32.91
CA GLU A 196 -6.22 16.68 32.74
C GLU A 196 -6.25 16.17 31.30
N VAL A 197 -6.42 14.86 31.15
CA VAL A 197 -6.63 14.18 29.88
C VAL A 197 -7.97 13.47 29.98
N THR A 198 -8.92 13.84 29.13
CA THR A 198 -10.24 13.21 29.08
C THR A 198 -10.49 12.60 27.71
N VAL A 199 -11.16 11.45 27.69
CA VAL A 199 -11.52 10.77 26.44
C VAL A 199 -13.02 10.51 26.41
N ASN A 200 -13.71 11.20 25.51
CA ASN A 200 -15.14 11.01 25.31
C ASN A 200 -15.39 10.29 23.99
N GLU A 201 -16.06 9.15 24.05
CA GLU A 201 -16.53 8.45 22.85
C GLU A 201 -17.73 9.21 22.26
N ILE A 202 -17.65 9.55 20.98
CA ILE A 202 -18.70 10.29 20.26
C ILE A 202 -19.39 9.44 19.19
N ASP A 203 -18.73 8.39 18.72
CA ASP A 203 -19.26 7.38 17.83
C ASP A 203 -18.43 6.09 18.00
N ASN A 204 -18.86 4.99 17.37
CA ASN A 204 -18.16 3.71 17.42
C ASN A 204 -16.70 3.87 16.95
N GLU A 205 -15.74 3.67 17.87
CA GLU A 205 -14.30 3.85 17.62
C GLU A 205 -13.88 5.28 17.24
N VAL A 206 -14.69 6.29 17.62
CA VAL A 206 -14.36 7.71 17.44
C VAL A 206 -14.41 8.41 18.79
N TYR A 207 -13.30 9.05 19.14
CA TYR A 207 -13.10 9.67 20.44
C TYR A 207 -12.73 11.14 20.31
N ILE A 208 -13.20 11.96 21.24
CA ILE A 208 -12.66 13.29 21.49
C ILE A 208 -11.69 13.19 22.67
N VAL A 209 -10.40 13.37 22.38
CA VAL A 209 -9.34 13.48 23.39
C VAL A 209 -9.14 14.96 23.70
N THR A 210 -9.34 15.34 24.95
CA THR A 210 -9.14 16.74 25.40
C THR A 210 -8.03 16.79 26.42
N PHE A 211 -7.06 17.66 26.15
CA PHE A 211 -5.99 18.02 27.04
C PHE A 211 -6.33 19.36 27.68
N ARG A 212 -6.21 19.45 28.99
CA ARG A 212 -6.45 20.67 29.75
C ARG A 212 -5.35 20.87 30.78
N GLU A 213 -4.82 22.07 30.85
CA GLU A 213 -3.84 22.47 31.85
C GLU A 213 -4.31 23.76 32.50
N THR A 214 -4.39 23.77 33.82
CA THR A 214 -4.70 24.95 34.62
C THR A 214 -3.54 25.21 35.56
N TRP A 215 -3.13 26.46 35.69
CA TRP A 215 -2.04 26.86 36.58
C TRP A 215 -2.42 28.06 37.43
N GLU A 216 -1.87 28.11 38.64
CA GLU A 216 -2.07 29.23 39.57
C GLU A 216 -0.78 29.51 40.37
N LYS A 217 -0.47 30.81 40.53
CA LYS A 217 0.56 31.33 41.44
C LYS A 217 0.18 32.72 41.94
N GLY A 218 -0.49 32.76 43.09
CA GLY A 218 -0.95 34.02 43.69
C GLY A 218 -2.10 34.63 42.88
N LEU A 219 -1.83 35.71 42.14
CA LEU A 219 -2.83 36.34 41.25
C LEU A 219 -2.65 35.95 39.77
N ASP A 220 -1.55 35.29 39.43
CA ASP A 220 -1.29 34.81 38.07
C ASP A 220 -1.92 33.42 37.92
N GLN A 221 -2.94 33.32 37.07
CA GLN A 221 -3.66 32.08 36.82
C GLN A 221 -4.04 32.00 35.34
N GLY A 222 -4.14 30.78 34.83
CA GLY A 222 -4.53 30.56 33.45
C GLY A 222 -5.04 29.15 33.20
N GLU A 223 -5.62 29.00 32.02
CA GLU A 223 -6.09 27.73 31.51
C GLU A 223 -5.73 27.62 30.04
N TRP A 224 -5.13 26.51 29.70
CA TRP A 224 -4.91 26.03 28.34
C TRP A 224 -5.77 24.79 28.13
N ASN A 225 -6.45 24.71 27.00
CA ASN A 225 -7.13 23.48 26.60
C ASN A 225 -7.06 23.27 25.09
N TRP A 226 -7.08 22.01 24.67
CA TRP A 226 -7.09 21.64 23.28
C TRP A 226 -7.67 20.25 23.08
N SER A 227 -8.48 20.10 22.02
CA SER A 227 -9.18 18.85 21.74
C SER A 227 -8.85 18.32 20.35
N TYR A 228 -8.82 17.00 20.25
CA TYR A 228 -8.67 16.25 19.01
C TYR A 228 -9.83 15.28 18.86
N GLU A 229 -10.42 15.23 17.67
CA GLU A 229 -11.22 14.10 17.26
C GLU A 229 -10.29 13.05 16.66
N VAL A 230 -10.36 11.84 17.19
CA VAL A 230 -9.43 10.76 16.91
C VAL A 230 -10.22 9.51 16.56
N SER A 231 -9.86 8.92 15.42
CA SER A 231 -10.30 7.62 14.96
C SER A 231 -9.07 6.88 14.46
N ARG A 232 -9.15 5.56 14.28
CA ARG A 232 -8.02 4.75 13.83
C ARG A 232 -7.31 5.36 12.61
N GLY A 233 -6.06 5.79 12.77
CA GLY A 233 -5.23 6.32 11.70
C GLY A 233 -5.60 7.73 11.23
N ALA A 234 -6.47 8.44 11.93
CA ALA A 234 -6.86 9.81 11.60
C ALA A 234 -7.08 10.67 12.84
N VAL A 235 -6.40 11.82 12.87
CA VAL A 235 -6.49 12.81 13.94
C VAL A 235 -6.86 14.17 13.34
N ALA A 236 -7.90 14.80 13.87
CA ALA A 236 -8.34 16.13 13.47
C ALA A 236 -8.38 17.05 14.70
N SER A 237 -7.68 18.18 14.63
CA SER A 237 -7.79 19.21 15.66
C SER A 237 -9.20 19.82 15.66
N LYS A 238 -9.80 19.92 16.84
CA LYS A 238 -11.05 20.66 17.08
C LYS A 238 -10.79 22.07 17.61
N GLY A 239 -9.54 22.42 17.83
CA GLY A 239 -9.12 23.67 18.45
C GLY A 239 -9.28 23.66 19.97
N GLY A 240 -9.07 24.82 20.57
CA GLY A 240 -9.15 25.03 22.00
C GLY A 240 -8.70 26.43 22.40
N ARG A 241 -8.55 26.64 23.71
CA ARG A 241 -8.11 27.91 24.29
C ARG A 241 -6.61 27.86 24.54
N GLU A 242 -5.87 28.64 23.78
CA GLU A 242 -4.42 28.75 23.93
C GLU A 242 -4.08 29.95 24.82
N GLN A 243 -3.71 29.69 26.07
CA GLN A 243 -2.95 30.62 26.89
C GLN A 243 -1.59 29.99 27.15
N THR A 244 -0.52 30.75 27.00
CA THR A 244 0.83 30.27 27.31
C THR A 244 1.10 30.49 28.80
N PRO A 245 1.41 29.45 29.58
CA PRO A 245 1.77 29.63 30.98
C PRO A 245 2.97 30.53 31.20
N GLY A 246 2.92 31.35 32.26
CA GLY A 246 4.01 32.25 32.64
C GLY A 246 5.30 31.54 33.05
N TYR A 247 5.26 30.22 33.32
CA TYR A 247 6.44 29.42 33.66
C TYR A 247 7.19 28.82 32.48
N TYR A 248 6.73 29.01 31.24
CA TYR A 248 7.49 28.65 30.02
C TYR A 248 8.50 29.73 29.60
N GLN A 249 8.50 30.89 30.26
CA GLN A 249 9.44 31.99 30.03
C GLN A 249 10.69 31.92 30.91
#